data_AF-A0A9W6YYQ8-F1
#
_entry.id   AF-A0A9W6YYQ8-F1
#
_cell.length_a   1.000
_cell.length_b   1.000
_cell.length_c   1.000
_cell.angle_alpha   90.00
_cell.angle_beta   90.00
_cell.angle_gamma   90.00
#
_symmetry.space_group_name_H-M   'P 1'
#
loop_
_entity.id
_entity.type
_entity.pdbx_description
1 polymer ?
#
loop_
_entity_poly.entity_id
_entity_poly.type
_entity_poly.pdbx_seq_one_letter_code
_entity_poly.pdbx_strand_id
1 'polypeptide(L)'
;MTESNTSTNTARHRRDTFYFWFFLFHIPTTILIDSSFLIPSSFNPPNISSYLNVDLNPSIITVTSFIKSSLQSFLNFQNSILKFHIEQNHDFMALKPPFWLKVFIFFELAFQLPLFFILVFDYLRGGNGSAKINSKTNSKTNTSNNGSDTTDDKHITSSTNPTVTTSNIKFSTKWWLLIFTYGLNASFTTIVCLIYVFLDGESNGLQASEIYQLIGVYCPYLLIPGMIAFDYYGRIQDVLLG
;
A
#
# COMPACT_ATOMS: atom_id res chain seq x y z
N MET A 1 -34.32 -9.41 0.80
CA MET A 1 -33.35 -8.32 1.06
C MET A 1 -32.04 -8.78 1.72
N THR A 2 -31.86 -10.09 2.00
CA THR A 2 -30.63 -10.65 2.62
C THR A 2 -29.53 -11.01 1.61
N GLU A 3 -29.86 -11.31 0.36
CA GLU A 3 -28.87 -11.71 -0.66
C GLU A 3 -27.97 -10.55 -1.13
N SER A 4 -28.49 -9.32 -1.22
CA SER A 4 -27.71 -8.16 -1.67
C SER A 4 -26.57 -7.80 -0.72
N ASN A 5 -26.76 -7.98 0.59
CA ASN A 5 -25.78 -7.61 1.61
C ASN A 5 -24.64 -8.63 1.74
N THR A 6 -24.86 -9.89 1.39
CA THR A 6 -23.78 -10.90 1.42
C THR A 6 -22.80 -10.68 0.26
N SER A 7 -23.31 -10.40 -0.94
CA SER A 7 -22.50 -10.19 -2.14
C SER A 7 -21.54 -8.99 -2.01
N THR A 8 -22.03 -7.87 -1.48
CA THR A 8 -21.23 -6.65 -1.30
C THR A 8 -20.11 -6.83 -0.27
N ASN A 9 -20.39 -7.55 0.82
CA ASN A 9 -19.41 -7.88 1.85
C ASN A 9 -18.28 -8.79 1.33
N THR A 10 -18.62 -9.84 0.57
CA THR A 10 -17.61 -10.72 -0.04
C THR A 10 -16.75 -9.97 -1.06
N ALA A 11 -17.32 -9.08 -1.86
CA ALA A 11 -16.58 -8.26 -2.80
C ALA A 11 -15.57 -7.32 -2.09
N ARG A 12 -15.99 -6.67 -1.00
CA ARG A 12 -15.14 -5.78 -0.20
C ARG A 12 -13.94 -6.52 0.40
N HIS A 13 -14.17 -7.71 0.95
CA HIS A 13 -13.11 -8.57 1.48
C HIS A 13 -12.08 -8.98 0.41
N ARG A 14 -12.54 -9.31 -0.81
CA ARG A 14 -11.65 -9.64 -1.93
C ARG A 14 -10.77 -8.45 -2.33
N ARG A 15 -11.30 -7.23 -2.32
CA ARG A 15 -10.53 -6.00 -2.58
C ARG A 15 -9.48 -5.74 -1.51
N ASP A 16 -9.84 -5.84 -0.23
CA ASP A 16 -8.88 -5.67 0.87
C ASP A 16 -7.74 -6.68 0.77
N THR A 17 -8.04 -7.93 0.41
CA THR A 17 -7.02 -8.96 0.17
C THR A 17 -6.10 -8.62 -1.00
N PHE A 18 -6.67 -8.11 -2.09
CA PHE A 18 -5.88 -7.65 -3.24
C PHE A 18 -4.95 -6.49 -2.87
N TYR A 19 -5.45 -5.50 -2.13
CA TYR A 19 -4.64 -4.36 -1.66
C TYR A 19 -3.52 -4.79 -0.71
N PHE A 20 -3.80 -5.74 0.19
CA PHE A 20 -2.78 -6.33 1.04
C PHE A 20 -1.60 -6.89 0.23
N TRP A 21 -1.88 -7.72 -0.79
CA TRP A 21 -0.83 -8.27 -1.64
C TRP A 21 -0.08 -7.19 -2.39
N PHE A 22 -0.80 -6.19 -2.91
CA PHE A 22 -0.17 -5.05 -3.57
C PHE A 22 0.81 -4.32 -2.63
N PHE A 23 0.41 -3.98 -1.40
CA PHE A 23 1.31 -3.34 -0.42
C PHE A 23 2.49 -4.24 -0.04
N LEU A 24 2.25 -5.54 0.13
CA LEU A 24 3.29 -6.50 0.50
C LEU A 24 4.38 -6.60 -0.58
N PHE A 25 3.98 -6.69 -1.85
CA PHE A 25 4.93 -6.72 -2.97
C PHE A 25 5.57 -5.35 -3.25
N HIS A 26 4.90 -4.25 -2.90
CA HIS A 26 5.49 -2.93 -3.05
C HIS A 26 6.68 -2.68 -2.12
N ILE A 27 6.69 -3.24 -0.91
CA ILE A 27 7.80 -3.06 0.04
C ILE A 27 9.17 -3.41 -0.58
N PRO A 28 9.40 -4.64 -1.09
CA PRO A 28 10.70 -4.99 -1.69
C PRO A 28 10.96 -4.19 -2.96
N THR A 29 9.94 -3.92 -3.78
CA THR A 29 10.10 -3.12 -5.00
C THR A 29 10.56 -1.70 -4.68
N THR A 30 9.97 -1.04 -3.69
CA THR A 30 10.36 0.31 -3.28
C THR A 30 11.74 0.34 -2.62
N ILE A 31 12.09 -0.68 -1.84
CA ILE A 31 13.44 -0.79 -1.28
C ILE A 31 14.48 -1.04 -2.38
N LEU A 32 14.20 -1.85 -3.40
CA LEU A 32 15.16 -2.20 -4.44
C LEU A 32 15.21 -1.15 -5.57
N ILE A 33 14.07 -0.77 -6.12
CA ILE A 33 13.98 0.12 -7.27
C ILE A 33 14.06 1.57 -6.79
N ASP A 34 13.13 2.04 -5.96
CA ASP A 34 13.03 3.46 -5.64
C ASP A 34 14.24 3.99 -4.86
N SER A 35 14.82 3.20 -3.94
CA SER A 35 16.03 3.63 -3.23
C SER A 35 17.24 3.83 -4.15
N SER A 36 17.28 3.18 -5.32
CA SER A 36 18.39 3.31 -6.28
C SER A 36 18.50 4.73 -6.85
N PHE A 37 17.37 5.46 -6.90
CA PHE A 37 17.31 6.84 -7.39
C PHE A 37 17.93 7.85 -6.41
N LEU A 38 17.97 7.49 -5.11
CA LEU A 38 18.54 8.34 -4.05
C LEU A 38 20.00 8.04 -3.76
N ILE A 39 20.46 6.81 -4.05
CA ILE A 39 21.84 6.44 -3.83
C ILE A 39 22.71 7.23 -4.83
N PRO A 40 23.62 8.09 -4.36
CA PRO A 40 24.50 8.82 -5.26
C PRO A 40 25.36 7.85 -6.07
N SER A 41 25.62 8.16 -7.34
CA SER A 41 26.50 7.36 -8.21
C SER A 41 27.95 7.28 -7.71
N SER A 42 28.33 8.04 -6.67
CA SER A 42 29.60 7.86 -5.95
C SER A 42 29.65 6.59 -5.09
N PHE A 43 28.49 5.99 -4.74
CA PHE A 43 28.39 4.70 -4.05
C PHE A 43 28.36 3.50 -5.01
N ASN A 44 28.62 3.73 -6.30
CA ASN A 44 28.75 2.67 -7.30
C ASN A 44 29.93 1.74 -6.91
N PRO A 45 29.83 0.40 -7.07
CA PRO A 45 30.90 -0.55 -6.70
C PRO A 45 32.13 -0.30 -7.61
N PRO A 46 33.18 0.39 -7.13
CA PRO A 46 34.24 -0.21 -6.31
C PRO A 46 34.67 0.63 -5.07
N ASN A 47 34.07 1.81 -4.84
CA ASN A 47 34.59 2.82 -3.89
C ASN A 47 34.00 2.74 -2.48
N ILE A 48 33.03 1.85 -2.20
CA ILE A 48 32.47 1.70 -0.84
C ILE A 48 33.56 1.32 0.18
N SER A 49 34.62 0.65 -0.28
CA SER A 49 35.77 0.28 0.53
C SER A 49 36.52 1.47 1.13
N SER A 50 36.60 2.60 0.44
CA SER A 50 37.30 3.78 0.97
C SER A 50 36.50 4.52 2.03
N TYR A 51 35.17 4.41 2.03
CA TYR A 51 34.31 5.12 2.99
C TYR A 51 34.09 4.36 4.31
N LEU A 52 34.36 3.05 4.32
CA LEU A 52 34.14 2.18 5.50
C LEU A 52 35.45 1.78 6.21
N ASN A 53 36.60 2.33 5.83
CA ASN A 53 37.87 2.16 6.55
C ASN A 53 37.88 3.06 7.80
N VAL A 54 37.07 2.69 8.80
CA VAL A 54 37.15 3.23 10.15
C VAL A 54 37.96 2.22 10.98
N ASP A 55 39.00 2.68 11.66
CA ASP A 55 39.80 1.85 12.58
C ASP A 55 38.93 1.41 13.76
N LEU A 56 38.35 0.21 13.64
CA LEU A 56 37.42 -0.36 14.60
C LEU A 56 38.07 -1.51 15.38
N ASN A 57 37.63 -1.68 16.63
CA ASN A 57 38.04 -2.76 17.53
C ASN A 57 37.95 -4.14 16.84
N PRO A 58 38.88 -5.09 17.07
CA PRO A 58 38.90 -6.41 16.44
C PRO A 58 37.58 -7.20 16.49
N SER A 59 36.76 -7.08 17.54
CA SER A 59 35.43 -7.72 17.59
C SER A 59 34.43 -7.09 16.61
N ILE A 60 34.59 -5.80 16.34
CA ILE A 60 33.80 -5.01 15.38
C ILE A 60 34.25 -5.30 13.94
N ILE A 61 35.51 -5.71 13.72
CA ILE A 61 36.05 -6.04 12.37
C ILE A 61 35.25 -7.18 11.70
N THR A 62 34.87 -8.22 12.45
CA THR A 62 34.09 -9.35 11.88
C THR A 62 32.66 -8.94 11.52
N VAL A 63 32.00 -8.16 12.37
CA VAL A 63 30.63 -7.67 12.11
C VAL A 63 30.61 -6.68 10.95
N THR A 64 31.57 -5.75 10.90
CA THR A 64 31.66 -4.74 9.85
C THR A 64 32.01 -5.34 8.49
N SER A 65 32.87 -6.36 8.44
CA SER A 65 33.16 -7.07 7.18
C SER A 65 31.95 -7.85 6.66
N PHE A 66 31.18 -8.49 7.54
CA PHE A 66 29.93 -9.14 7.16
C PHE A 66 28.88 -8.14 6.64
N ILE A 67 28.67 -7.03 7.36
CA ILE A 67 27.74 -5.97 6.94
C ILE A 67 28.19 -5.37 5.61
N LYS A 68 29.49 -5.09 5.44
CA LYS A 68 30.05 -4.57 4.19
C LYS A 68 29.81 -5.52 3.03
N SER A 69 30.06 -6.82 3.21
CA SER A 69 29.81 -7.85 2.18
C SER A 69 28.33 -7.94 1.82
N SER A 70 27.45 -7.91 2.83
CA SER A 70 26.00 -7.96 2.64
C SER A 70 25.48 -6.73 1.90
N LEU A 71 25.92 -5.53 2.31
CA LEU A 71 25.58 -4.27 1.67
C LEU A 71 26.10 -4.23 0.23
N GLN A 72 27.34 -4.65 0.00
CA GLN A 72 27.92 -4.72 -1.35
C GLN A 72 27.13 -5.67 -2.26
N SER A 73 26.76 -6.85 -1.75
CA SER A 73 25.96 -7.82 -2.48
C SER A 73 24.57 -7.27 -2.82
N PHE A 74 23.94 -6.60 -1.85
CA PHE A 74 22.66 -5.92 -2.05
C PHE A 74 22.76 -4.84 -3.13
N LEU A 75 23.75 -3.95 -3.06
CA LEU A 75 23.95 -2.88 -4.05
C LEU A 75 24.28 -3.44 -5.44
N ASN A 76 25.06 -4.52 -5.53
CA ASN A 76 25.34 -5.19 -6.80
C ASN A 76 24.06 -5.75 -7.42
N PHE A 77 23.24 -6.43 -6.62
CA PHE A 77 21.96 -6.96 -7.05
C PHE A 77 21.00 -5.85 -7.49
N GLN A 78 20.88 -4.80 -6.69
CA GLN A 78 20.08 -3.61 -7.00
C GLN A 78 20.49 -2.98 -8.34
N ASN A 79 21.79 -2.77 -8.57
CA ASN A 79 22.30 -2.27 -9.84
C ASN A 79 22.00 -3.22 -11.01
N SER A 80 22.06 -4.53 -10.79
CA SER A 80 21.72 -5.53 -11.80
C SER A 80 20.25 -5.42 -12.23
N ILE A 81 19.33 -5.29 -11.26
CA ILE A 81 17.90 -5.14 -11.52
C ILE A 81 17.60 -3.78 -12.18
N LEU A 82 18.23 -2.70 -11.71
CA LEU A 82 18.05 -1.37 -12.30
C LEU A 82 18.55 -1.34 -13.76
N LYS A 83 19.72 -1.92 -14.04
CA LYS A 83 20.24 -2.03 -15.41
C LYS A 83 19.30 -2.83 -16.30
N PHE A 84 18.84 -3.98 -15.82
CA PHE A 84 17.86 -4.77 -16.54
C PHE A 84 16.59 -3.95 -16.85
N HIS A 85 16.07 -3.21 -15.88
CA HIS A 85 14.89 -2.35 -16.08
C HIS A 85 15.13 -1.25 -17.11
N ILE A 86 16.28 -0.56 -17.06
CA ILE A 86 16.66 0.48 -18.03
C ILE A 86 16.83 -0.11 -19.42
N GLU A 87 17.52 -1.24 -19.55
CA GLU A 87 17.80 -1.88 -20.84
C GLU A 87 16.53 -2.46 -21.49
N GLN A 88 15.60 -3.00 -20.70
CA GLN A 88 14.36 -3.57 -21.26
C GLN A 88 13.32 -2.52 -21.62
N ASN A 89 13.25 -1.40 -20.87
CA ASN A 89 12.18 -0.42 -21.01
C ASN A 89 12.64 0.94 -21.56
N HIS A 90 13.94 1.12 -21.80
CA HIS A 90 14.55 2.39 -22.19
C HIS A 90 14.15 3.54 -21.27
N ASP A 91 14.11 3.24 -19.98
CA ASP A 91 13.65 4.16 -18.94
C ASP A 91 14.69 5.26 -18.67
N PHE A 92 14.56 6.37 -19.39
CA PHE A 92 15.43 7.52 -19.24
C PHE A 92 15.26 8.23 -17.88
N MET A 93 14.10 8.07 -17.20
CA MET A 93 13.88 8.63 -15.86
C MET A 93 14.69 7.85 -14.82
N ALA A 94 14.84 6.54 -14.99
CA ALA A 94 15.76 5.72 -14.20
C ALA A 94 17.23 6.04 -14.49
N LEU A 95 17.58 6.38 -15.74
CA LEU A 95 18.95 6.74 -16.10
C LEU A 95 19.39 8.10 -15.53
N LYS A 96 18.54 9.13 -15.66
CA LYS A 96 18.84 10.49 -15.23
C LYS A 96 17.62 11.11 -14.54
N PRO A 97 17.30 10.68 -13.30
CA PRO A 97 16.12 11.14 -12.61
C PRO A 97 16.15 12.64 -12.38
N PRO A 98 15.10 13.38 -12.79
CA PRO A 98 15.01 14.81 -12.55
C PRO A 98 14.92 15.10 -11.05
N PHE A 99 15.32 16.30 -10.66
CA PHE A 99 15.38 16.68 -9.24
C PHE A 99 14.03 16.52 -8.53
N TRP A 100 12.92 16.91 -9.17
CA TRP A 100 11.59 16.76 -8.61
C TRP A 100 11.28 15.28 -8.29
N LEU A 101 11.60 14.35 -9.20
CA LEU A 101 11.35 12.92 -9.01
C LEU A 101 12.12 12.37 -7.80
N LYS A 102 13.38 12.79 -7.62
CA LYS A 102 14.18 12.42 -6.43
C LYS A 102 13.53 12.91 -5.14
N VAL A 103 12.98 14.12 -5.13
CA VAL A 103 12.28 14.67 -3.97
C VAL A 103 11.02 13.85 -3.66
N PHE A 104 10.22 13.51 -4.67
CA PHE A 104 9.04 12.65 -4.48
C PHE A 104 9.41 11.26 -3.94
N ILE A 105 10.39 10.60 -4.55
CA ILE A 105 10.87 9.28 -4.11
C ILE A 105 11.38 9.34 -2.66
N PHE A 106 12.07 10.41 -2.27
CA PHE A 106 12.47 10.60 -0.88
C PHE A 106 11.26 10.64 0.07
N PHE A 107 10.21 11.38 -0.29
CA PHE A 107 8.99 11.41 0.50
C PHE A 107 8.26 10.07 0.51
N GLU A 108 8.26 9.34 -0.60
CA GLU A 108 7.68 7.99 -0.68
C GLU A 108 8.43 7.02 0.25
N LEU A 109 9.76 7.05 0.27
CA LEU A 109 10.55 6.23 1.20
C LEU A 109 10.37 6.66 2.65
N ALA A 110 10.26 7.96 2.92
CA ALA A 110 10.13 8.47 4.29
C ALA A 110 8.75 8.19 4.91
N PHE A 111 7.67 8.24 4.12
CA PHE A 111 6.30 8.19 4.64
C PHE A 111 5.50 6.97 4.16
N GLN A 112 5.60 6.64 2.87
CA GLN A 112 4.83 5.55 2.27
C GLN A 112 5.39 4.18 2.66
N LEU A 113 6.72 4.01 2.72
CA LEU A 113 7.30 2.74 3.15
C LEU A 113 6.93 2.36 4.61
N PRO A 114 7.03 3.25 5.62
CA PRO A 114 6.51 2.96 6.96
C PRO A 114 5.02 2.64 6.98
N LEU A 115 4.22 3.36 6.18
CA LEU A 115 2.78 3.11 6.06
C LEU A 115 2.50 1.69 5.55
N PHE A 116 3.21 1.20 4.53
CA PHE A 116 3.04 -0.15 4.02
C PHE A 116 3.30 -1.23 5.08
N PHE A 117 4.36 -1.08 5.88
CA PHE A 117 4.63 -1.99 6.99
C PHE A 117 3.49 -1.99 8.02
N ILE A 118 2.98 -0.80 8.38
CA ILE A 118 1.86 -0.65 9.31
C ILE A 118 0.60 -1.33 8.76
N LEU A 119 0.27 -1.12 7.48
CA LEU A 119 -0.92 -1.68 6.83
C LEU A 119 -0.83 -3.20 6.70
N VAL A 120 0.32 -3.73 6.28
CA VAL A 120 0.56 -5.18 6.23
C VAL A 120 0.38 -5.79 7.62
N PHE A 121 0.95 -5.17 8.66
CA PHE A 121 0.82 -5.67 10.03
C PHE A 121 -0.62 -5.57 10.57
N ASP A 122 -1.32 -4.46 10.31
CA ASP A 122 -2.73 -4.28 10.70
C ASP A 122 -3.62 -5.36 10.07
N TYR A 123 -3.40 -5.64 8.77
CA TYR A 123 -4.11 -6.68 8.05
C TYR A 123 -3.81 -8.08 8.61
N LEU A 124 -2.54 -8.41 8.89
CA LEU A 124 -2.14 -9.69 9.46
C LEU A 124 -2.66 -9.90 10.88
N ARG A 125 -2.79 -8.82 11.66
CA ARG A 125 -3.41 -8.84 13.00
C ARG A 125 -4.93 -9.05 12.95
N GLY A 126 -5.53 -9.04 11.75
CA GLY A 126 -6.96 -9.23 11.56
C GLY A 126 -7.80 -7.97 11.79
N GLY A 127 -7.18 -6.79 11.78
CA GLY A 127 -7.87 -5.50 11.88
C GLY A 127 -8.69 -5.32 13.15
N ASN A 128 -8.19 -4.54 14.12
CA ASN A 128 -8.99 -4.15 15.29
C ASN A 128 -10.09 -3.10 14.95
N GLY A 129 -10.57 -3.07 13.71
CA GLY A 129 -11.57 -2.14 13.19
C GLY A 129 -13.00 -2.41 13.67
N SER A 130 -13.22 -3.51 14.40
CA SER A 130 -14.41 -3.68 15.23
C SER A 130 -14.32 -2.74 16.44
N ALA A 131 -14.47 -1.44 16.17
CA ALA A 131 -15.01 -0.54 17.16
C ALA A 131 -16.26 -1.21 17.71
N LYS A 132 -16.22 -1.36 19.02
CA LYS A 132 -17.27 -1.79 19.93
C LYS A 132 -18.52 -0.93 19.71
N ILE A 133 -19.27 -1.18 18.63
CA ILE A 133 -20.59 -0.56 18.41
C ILE A 133 -21.57 -1.36 19.26
N ASN A 134 -21.70 -0.89 20.51
CA ASN A 134 -22.81 -1.09 21.44
C ASN A 134 -23.42 -2.50 21.53
N SER A 135 -22.80 -3.38 22.32
CA SER A 135 -23.51 -4.46 23.03
C SER A 135 -24.01 -3.99 24.41
N LYS A 136 -24.59 -2.79 24.48
CA LYS A 136 -25.13 -2.21 25.74
C LYS A 136 -26.62 -1.89 25.62
N THR A 137 -27.38 -2.87 25.13
CA THR A 137 -28.86 -2.91 25.08
C THR A 137 -29.18 -4.37 24.75
N ASN A 138 -29.70 -5.27 25.60
CA ASN A 138 -30.53 -5.19 26.78
C ASN A 138 -30.13 -6.29 27.77
N SER A 139 -29.71 -5.93 28.98
CA SER A 139 -29.86 -6.79 30.16
C SER A 139 -30.47 -5.94 31.26
N LYS A 140 -31.75 -5.68 31.08
CA LYS A 140 -32.66 -5.22 32.13
C LYS A 140 -34.04 -5.74 31.75
N THR A 141 -34.74 -6.27 32.75
CA THR A 141 -36.12 -6.79 32.74
C THR A 141 -36.31 -8.06 31.89
N ASN A 142 -36.52 -9.25 32.46
CA ASN A 142 -37.72 -9.54 33.24
C ASN A 142 -37.50 -10.47 34.44
N THR A 143 -37.85 -9.93 35.60
CA THR A 143 -38.23 -10.65 36.80
C THR A 143 -39.71 -11.02 36.69
N SER A 144 -40.02 -12.30 36.94
CA SER A 144 -41.29 -12.85 37.44
C SER A 144 -42.57 -12.75 36.58
N ASN A 145 -43.14 -13.89 36.18
CA ASN A 145 -44.30 -14.48 36.86
C ASN A 145 -44.88 -15.72 36.17
N ASN A 146 -45.48 -16.56 37.01
CA ASN A 146 -46.19 -17.82 36.78
C ASN A 146 -47.25 -17.82 35.67
N GLY A 147 -47.47 -19.02 35.11
CA GLY A 147 -48.80 -19.62 35.05
C GLY A 147 -49.45 -19.78 33.67
N SER A 148 -49.85 -21.03 33.40
CA SER A 148 -51.12 -21.40 32.75
C SER A 148 -51.36 -21.04 31.28
N ASP A 149 -51.26 -22.07 30.45
CA ASP A 149 -52.30 -22.56 29.52
C ASP A 149 -52.84 -21.68 28.36
N THR A 150 -53.10 -22.39 27.26
CA THR A 150 -53.91 -22.06 26.05
C THR A 150 -53.35 -21.14 24.95
N THR A 151 -53.22 -21.77 23.77
CA THR A 151 -53.51 -21.33 22.39
C THR A 151 -53.91 -19.87 22.15
N ASP A 152 -53.19 -19.18 21.26
CA ASP A 152 -53.72 -18.62 20.00
C ASP A 152 -52.78 -17.56 19.38
N ASP A 153 -52.82 -17.53 18.06
CA ASP A 153 -52.08 -16.70 17.11
C ASP A 153 -51.97 -15.21 17.49
N LYS A 154 -50.76 -14.65 17.37
CA LYS A 154 -50.57 -13.22 17.08
C LYS A 154 -49.27 -12.95 16.34
N HIS A 155 -49.47 -12.58 15.07
CA HIS A 155 -48.54 -12.03 14.11
C HIS A 155 -47.81 -10.81 14.70
N ILE A 156 -46.54 -10.97 15.10
CA ILE A 156 -45.65 -9.86 15.48
C ILE A 156 -44.59 -9.74 14.39
N THR A 157 -44.76 -8.73 13.54
CA THR A 157 -43.74 -8.26 12.60
C THR A 157 -42.65 -7.52 13.40
N SER A 158 -41.65 -8.27 13.87
CA SER A 158 -40.41 -7.71 14.37
C SER A 158 -39.57 -7.19 13.19
N SER A 159 -39.86 -5.95 12.78
CA SER A 159 -38.96 -5.14 11.97
C SER A 159 -37.73 -4.81 12.81
N THR A 160 -36.74 -5.71 12.80
CA THR A 160 -35.41 -5.42 13.27
C THR A 160 -34.73 -4.53 12.24
N ASN A 161 -34.46 -3.29 12.62
CA ASN A 161 -33.58 -2.39 11.87
C ASN A 161 -32.29 -3.14 11.51
N PRO A 162 -31.78 -3.01 10.27
CA PRO A 162 -30.53 -3.65 9.90
C PRO A 162 -29.39 -2.97 10.66
N THR A 163 -28.96 -3.61 11.75
CA THR A 163 -27.65 -3.39 12.34
C THR A 163 -26.63 -3.65 11.26
N VAL A 164 -25.96 -2.59 10.77
CA VAL A 164 -24.85 -2.69 9.83
C VAL A 164 -23.79 -3.59 10.47
N THR A 165 -23.72 -4.84 10.00
CA THR A 165 -22.76 -5.84 10.46
C THR A 165 -21.37 -5.43 9.97
N THR A 166 -20.63 -4.78 10.85
CA THR A 166 -19.24 -4.31 10.68
C THR A 166 -18.20 -5.44 10.59
N SER A 167 -18.60 -6.68 10.36
CA SER A 167 -17.76 -7.87 10.55
C SER A 167 -16.87 -8.28 9.37
N ASN A 168 -16.72 -7.45 8.32
CA ASN A 168 -16.03 -7.86 7.07
C ASN A 168 -14.92 -6.90 6.58
N ILE A 169 -14.48 -5.95 7.41
CA ILE A 169 -13.44 -4.98 7.04
C ILE A 169 -12.12 -5.42 7.68
N LYS A 170 -11.11 -5.75 6.86
CA LYS A 170 -9.81 -6.22 7.38
C LYS A 170 -8.86 -5.09 7.74
N PHE A 171 -8.88 -4.00 6.98
CA PHE A 171 -8.13 -2.80 7.35
C PHE A 171 -8.91 -1.97 8.35
N SER A 172 -8.27 -1.62 9.47
CA SER A 172 -8.87 -0.77 10.49
C SER A 172 -9.33 0.56 9.91
N THR A 173 -10.51 1.03 10.32
CA THR A 173 -11.09 2.32 9.91
C THR A 173 -10.17 3.50 10.17
N LYS A 174 -9.31 3.39 11.18
CA LYS A 174 -8.28 4.37 11.53
C LYS A 174 -7.30 4.66 10.37
N TRP A 175 -7.07 3.68 9.50
CA TRP A 175 -6.12 3.79 8.40
C TRP A 175 -6.75 4.25 7.09
N TRP A 176 -8.07 4.34 6.99
CA TRP A 176 -8.75 4.61 5.71
C TRP A 176 -8.32 5.93 5.08
N LEU A 177 -8.19 7.00 5.88
CA LEU A 177 -7.73 8.29 5.38
C LEU A 177 -6.30 8.20 4.86
N LEU A 178 -5.42 7.46 5.55
CA LEU A 178 -4.04 7.28 5.13
C LEU A 178 -3.92 6.43 3.86
N ILE A 179 -4.74 5.38 3.72
CA ILE A 179 -4.80 4.55 2.52
C ILE A 179 -5.30 5.36 1.31
N PHE A 180 -6.33 6.20 1.53
CA PHE A 180 -6.82 7.13 0.52
C PHE A 180 -5.76 8.15 0.10
N THR A 181 -5.12 8.83 1.07
CA THR A 181 -4.07 9.81 0.80
C THR A 181 -2.88 9.18 0.07
N TYR A 182 -2.49 7.96 0.45
CA TYR A 182 -1.49 7.19 -0.28
C TYR A 182 -1.90 6.97 -1.73
N GLY A 183 -3.11 6.44 -1.97
CA GLY A 183 -3.58 6.13 -3.31
C GLY A 183 -3.60 7.36 -4.22
N LEU A 184 -4.02 8.52 -3.69
CA LEU A 184 -3.96 9.80 -4.40
C LEU A 184 -2.54 10.25 -4.69
N ASN A 185 -1.64 10.22 -3.70
CA ASN A 185 -0.26 10.64 -3.86
C ASN A 185 0.46 9.81 -4.93
N ALA A 186 0.40 8.48 -4.82
CA ALA A 186 1.04 7.58 -5.77
C ALA A 186 0.47 7.72 -7.19
N SER A 187 -0.85 7.89 -7.32
CA SER A 187 -1.49 8.14 -8.62
C SER A 187 -1.04 9.48 -9.22
N PHE A 188 -1.00 10.53 -8.41
CA PHE A 188 -0.59 11.86 -8.84
C PHE A 188 0.86 11.88 -9.31
N THR A 189 1.79 11.34 -8.51
CA THR A 189 3.20 11.21 -8.91
C THR A 189 3.32 10.47 -10.24
N THR A 190 2.60 9.35 -10.39
CA THR A 190 2.64 8.55 -11.63
C THR A 190 2.06 9.32 -12.82
N ILE A 191 1.00 10.11 -12.65
CA ILE A 191 0.49 11.00 -13.70
C ILE A 191 1.56 12.00 -14.14
N VAL A 192 2.27 12.62 -13.20
CA VAL A 192 3.37 13.56 -13.50
C VAL A 192 4.50 12.83 -14.27
N CYS A 193 4.86 11.62 -13.85
CA CYS A 193 5.83 10.78 -14.57
C CYS A 193 5.37 10.46 -16.00
N LEU A 194 4.10 10.08 -16.18
CA LEU A 194 3.53 9.77 -17.50
C LEU A 194 3.52 10.99 -18.42
N ILE A 195 3.13 12.15 -17.90
CA ILE A 195 3.19 13.42 -18.66
C ILE A 195 4.63 13.73 -19.05
N TYR A 196 5.58 13.56 -18.13
CA TYR A 196 7.00 13.80 -18.39
C TYR A 196 7.56 12.85 -19.45
N VAL A 197 7.25 11.55 -19.38
CA VAL A 197 7.61 10.56 -20.41
C VAL A 197 7.02 10.92 -21.76
N PHE A 198 5.76 11.36 -21.79
CA PHE A 198 5.08 11.70 -23.04
C PHE A 198 5.64 12.97 -23.69
N LEU A 199 5.98 14.00 -22.90
CA LEU A 199 6.47 15.28 -23.41
C LEU A 199 7.98 15.25 -23.73
N ASP A 200 8.78 14.59 -22.89
CA ASP A 200 10.24 14.62 -22.97
C ASP A 200 10.85 13.29 -23.47
N GLY A 201 10.04 12.27 -23.77
CA GLY A 201 10.56 10.97 -24.25
C GLY A 201 11.41 11.11 -25.51
N GLU A 202 10.91 11.81 -26.54
CA GLU A 202 11.63 11.98 -27.81
C GLU A 202 12.90 12.83 -27.65
N SER A 203 12.85 13.86 -26.81
CA SER A 203 14.02 14.71 -26.54
C SER A 203 15.13 13.97 -25.78
N ASN A 204 14.79 12.88 -25.09
CA ASN A 204 15.72 11.96 -24.44
C ASN A 204 16.10 10.75 -25.31
N GLY A 205 15.75 10.78 -26.61
CA GLY A 205 16.18 9.79 -27.58
C GLY A 205 15.28 8.55 -27.72
N LEU A 206 14.07 8.57 -27.15
CA LEU A 206 13.11 7.48 -27.32
C LEU A 206 12.32 7.64 -28.63
N GLN A 207 12.08 6.51 -29.29
CA GLN A 207 11.11 6.40 -30.38
C GLN A 207 9.69 6.32 -29.83
N ALA A 208 8.69 6.67 -30.64
CA ALA A 208 7.28 6.65 -30.23
C ALA A 208 6.84 5.29 -29.67
N SER A 209 7.31 4.17 -30.24
CA SER A 209 7.00 2.82 -29.73
C SER A 209 7.55 2.58 -28.33
N GLU A 210 8.75 3.10 -28.03
CA GLU A 210 9.42 2.95 -26.74
C GLU A 210 8.73 3.82 -25.69
N ILE A 211 8.23 5.00 -26.07
CA ILE A 211 7.39 5.85 -25.21
C ILE A 211 6.12 5.10 -24.80
N TYR A 212 5.40 4.47 -25.74
CA TYR A 212 4.19 3.70 -25.42
C TYR A 212 4.49 2.47 -24.56
N GLN A 213 5.61 1.79 -24.81
CA GLN A 213 6.06 0.67 -23.98
C GLN A 213 6.32 1.14 -22.55
N LEU A 214 7.04 2.25 -22.38
CA LEU A 214 7.37 2.82 -21.08
C LEU A 214 6.11 3.30 -20.34
N ILE A 215 5.19 3.99 -21.03
CA ILE A 215 3.86 4.33 -20.50
C ILE A 215 3.11 3.08 -20.02
N GLY A 216 3.15 2.00 -20.79
CA GLY A 216 2.54 0.72 -20.44
C GLY A 216 3.09 0.13 -19.14
N VAL A 217 4.39 0.27 -18.89
CA VAL A 217 5.05 -0.16 -17.64
C VAL A 217 4.59 0.67 -16.44
N TYR A 218 4.39 1.98 -16.61
CA TYR A 218 3.93 2.86 -15.53
C TYR A 218 2.41 2.79 -15.26
N CYS A 219 1.61 2.39 -16.25
CA CYS A 219 0.15 2.40 -16.16
C CYS A 219 -0.42 1.61 -14.96
N PRO A 220 0.06 0.40 -14.61
CA PRO A 220 -0.39 -0.31 -13.41
C PRO A 220 -0.18 0.48 -12.11
N TYR A 221 0.90 1.26 -12.02
CA TYR A 221 1.23 2.11 -10.86
C TYR A 221 0.34 3.35 -10.77
N LEU A 222 -0.38 3.69 -11.84
CA LEU A 222 -1.46 4.68 -11.80
C LEU A 222 -2.80 4.03 -11.45
N LEU A 223 -3.15 2.96 -12.15
CA LEU A 223 -4.49 2.37 -12.06
C LEU A 223 -4.76 1.70 -10.71
N ILE A 224 -3.80 0.97 -10.16
CA ILE A 224 -4.00 0.25 -8.90
C ILE A 224 -4.14 1.24 -7.73
N PRO A 225 -3.22 2.20 -7.52
CA PRO A 225 -3.37 3.22 -6.48
C PRO A 225 -4.61 4.10 -6.69
N GLY A 226 -4.96 4.42 -7.94
CA GLY A 226 -6.17 5.19 -8.25
C GLY A 226 -7.45 4.45 -7.86
N MET A 227 -7.51 3.14 -8.13
CA MET A 227 -8.60 2.28 -7.67
C MET A 227 -8.66 2.20 -6.15
N ILE A 228 -7.51 2.11 -5.45
CA ILE A 228 -7.45 2.14 -3.98
C ILE A 228 -8.03 3.46 -3.46
N ALA A 229 -7.60 4.59 -4.02
CA ALA A 229 -8.10 5.90 -3.63
C ALA A 229 -9.62 6.00 -3.80
N PHE A 230 -10.14 5.58 -4.95
CA PHE A 230 -11.58 5.63 -5.23
C PHE A 230 -12.40 4.72 -4.29
N ASP A 231 -11.95 3.48 -4.03
CA ASP A 231 -12.64 2.58 -3.09
C ASP A 231 -12.67 3.17 -1.67
N TYR A 232 -11.53 3.65 -1.16
CA TYR A 232 -11.47 4.21 0.19
C TYR A 232 -12.18 5.55 0.33
N TYR A 233 -12.24 6.37 -0.73
CA TYR A 233 -13.08 7.57 -0.75
C TYR A 233 -14.55 7.21 -0.54
N GLY A 234 -15.08 6.23 -1.29
CA GLY A 234 -16.47 5.78 -1.12
C GLY A 234 -16.75 5.27 0.30
N ARG A 235 -15.83 4.48 0.86
CA ARG A 235 -15.95 3.98 2.25
C ARG A 235 -15.97 5.10 3.29
N ILE A 236 -15.15 6.15 3.09
CA ILE A 236 -15.13 7.32 3.98
C ILE A 236 -16.44 8.10 3.85
N GLN A 237 -16.93 8.32 2.62
CA GLN A 237 -18.21 8.99 2.37
C GLN A 237 -19.37 8.27 3.07
N ASP A 238 -19.44 6.93 2.96
CA ASP A 238 -20.47 6.12 3.61
C ASP A 238 -20.50 6.30 5.14
N VAL A 239 -19.35 6.52 5.78
CA VAL A 239 -19.25 6.72 7.24
C VAL A 239 -19.54 8.17 7.65
N LEU A 240 -19.25 9.14 6.78
CA LEU A 240 -19.45 10.57 7.09
C LEU A 240 -20.89 11.03 6.80
N LEU A 241 -21.54 10.44 5.79
CA LEU A 241 -22.86 10.85 5.30
C LEU A 241 -23.99 9.88 5.68
N GLY A 242 -23.66 8.67 6.16
CA GLY A 242 -24.61 7.66 6.64
C GLY A 242 -24.77 7.69 8.16
#